data_AF-A0A7W4EFQ3-F1
#
_entry.id   AF-A0A7W4EFQ3-F1
#
_cell.length_a   1.000
_cell.length_b   1.000
_cell.length_c   1.000
_cell.angle_alpha   90.00
_cell.angle_beta   90.00
_cell.angle_gamma   90.00
#
_symmetry.space_group_name_H-M   'P 1'
#
loop_
_entity.id
_entity.type
_entity.pdbx_description
1 polymer ?
#
loop_
_entity_poly.entity_id
_entity_poly.type
_entity_poly.pdbx_seq_one_letter_code
_entity_poly.pdbx_strand_id
1 'polypeptide(L)'
;MDKLRKTSNIPPTTLSASISDTDTTIPLSSTVGAETSTCIDIVIDRIDAAGEKTPDKMEVVTVLISGNNGTNAVRGRTAPAMPHEQGAVVEYNISTSVLHNDLIDGMSSILTLEGKPKEKSIPLDSINGGTKSGVLVVGEDGKTTVDKVKSENIDFTSL
;
A
#
# COMPACT_ATOMS: atom_id res chain seq x y z
N MET A 1 -1.40 -4.70 -7.59
CA MET A 1 -0.81 -3.45 -7.07
C MET A 1 -0.67 -3.57 -5.56
N ASP A 2 0.34 -2.95 -4.97
CA ASP A 2 0.57 -3.01 -3.52
C ASP A 2 -0.59 -2.36 -2.74
N LYS A 3 -1.05 -3.01 -1.65
CA LYS A 3 -2.03 -2.43 -0.72
C LYS A 3 -1.37 -1.64 0.42
N LEU A 4 -0.19 -2.08 0.84
CA LEU A 4 0.60 -1.47 1.91
C LEU A 4 1.69 -0.60 1.27
N ARG A 5 1.28 0.59 0.83
CA ARG A 5 2.13 1.52 0.10
C ARG A 5 2.72 2.56 1.02
N LYS A 6 3.98 2.90 0.76
CA LYS A 6 4.68 3.99 1.44
C LYS A 6 4.41 5.33 0.75
N THR A 7 4.84 6.41 1.40
CA THR A 7 4.56 7.79 1.03
C THR A 7 5.82 8.64 1.23
N SER A 8 5.99 9.71 0.43
CA SER A 8 7.17 10.59 0.47
C SER A 8 6.75 12.06 0.44
N ASN A 9 7.12 12.86 1.44
CA ASN A 9 6.76 14.29 1.52
C ASN A 9 7.75 15.18 0.75
N ILE A 10 7.88 14.96 -0.56
CA ILE A 10 8.80 15.73 -1.41
C ILE A 10 8.10 16.84 -2.18
N PRO A 11 8.83 17.86 -2.66
CA PRO A 11 8.25 18.92 -3.48
C PRO A 11 7.58 18.37 -4.75
N PRO A 12 6.54 19.04 -5.26
CA PRO A 12 5.93 18.70 -6.54
C PRO A 12 6.95 18.72 -7.68
N THR A 13 6.67 17.93 -8.71
CA THR A 13 7.38 17.96 -9.99
C THR A 13 6.39 18.28 -11.12
N THR A 14 6.80 18.06 -12.35
CA THR A 14 5.94 18.14 -13.53
C THR A 14 6.06 16.90 -14.41
N LEU A 15 5.12 16.72 -15.32
CA LEU A 15 5.28 15.78 -16.42
C LEU A 15 6.38 16.27 -17.38
N SER A 16 7.33 15.39 -17.71
CA SER A 16 8.40 15.71 -18.67
C SER A 16 7.98 15.49 -20.13
N ALA A 17 6.85 14.82 -20.38
CA ALA A 17 6.16 14.73 -21.66
C ALA A 17 4.64 14.56 -21.46
N SER A 18 3.83 14.90 -22.47
CA SER A 18 2.39 14.63 -22.44
C SER A 18 2.12 13.12 -22.38
N ILE A 19 1.01 12.73 -21.76
CA ILE A 19 0.56 11.34 -21.62
C ILE A 19 -0.86 11.16 -22.14
N SER A 20 -1.16 9.97 -22.66
CA SER A 20 -2.51 9.51 -23.00
C SER A 20 -3.24 8.93 -21.78
N ASP A 21 -4.52 8.61 -21.94
CA ASP A 21 -5.34 7.90 -20.95
C ASP A 21 -4.99 6.41 -20.80
N THR A 22 -4.18 5.86 -21.71
CA THR A 22 -3.76 4.45 -21.71
C THR A 22 -2.29 4.23 -21.36
N ASP A 23 -1.52 5.31 -21.21
CA ASP A 23 -0.10 5.21 -20.94
C ASP A 23 0.17 4.56 -19.58
N THR A 24 0.99 3.50 -19.60
CA THR A 24 1.42 2.76 -18.42
C THR A 24 2.70 3.32 -17.79
N THR A 25 3.29 4.35 -18.41
CA THR A 25 4.50 5.02 -17.97
C THR A 25 4.23 6.51 -17.89
N ILE A 26 4.45 7.09 -16.71
CA ILE A 26 4.30 8.51 -16.43
C ILE A 26 5.68 9.14 -16.42
N PRO A 27 6.04 9.95 -17.43
CA PRO A 27 7.34 10.60 -17.51
C PRO A 27 7.37 11.80 -16.56
N LEU A 28 8.29 11.79 -15.59
CA LEU A 28 8.40 12.78 -14.53
C LEU A 28 9.66 13.62 -14.74
N SER A 29 9.60 14.91 -14.43
CA SER A 29 10.77 15.80 -14.55
C SER A 29 11.82 15.51 -13.47
N SER A 30 11.39 15.09 -12.28
CA SER A 30 12.27 14.65 -11.19
C SER A 30 11.55 13.70 -10.24
N THR A 31 12.27 12.68 -9.79
CA THR A 31 11.84 11.72 -8.76
C THR A 31 12.77 11.72 -7.55
N VAL A 32 13.61 12.76 -7.41
CA VAL A 32 14.58 12.85 -6.32
C VAL A 32 13.87 12.83 -4.97
N GLY A 33 14.23 11.86 -4.14
CA GLY A 33 13.64 11.66 -2.81
C GLY A 33 12.30 10.93 -2.80
N ALA A 34 11.78 10.50 -3.97
CA ALA A 34 10.59 9.68 -4.03
C ALA A 34 10.89 8.25 -3.54
N GLU A 35 9.92 7.63 -2.89
CA GLU A 35 9.99 6.23 -2.49
C GLU A 35 9.95 5.30 -3.70
N THR A 36 10.81 4.28 -3.69
CA THR A 36 11.03 3.37 -4.82
C THR A 36 10.84 1.90 -4.45
N SER A 37 10.70 1.58 -3.15
CA SER A 37 10.54 0.20 -2.67
C SER A 37 9.12 -0.33 -2.77
N THR A 38 8.12 0.54 -2.91
CA THR A 38 6.72 0.19 -3.15
C THR A 38 6.14 1.08 -4.24
N CYS A 39 4.97 0.71 -4.76
CA CYS A 39 4.17 1.67 -5.51
C CYS A 39 3.79 2.88 -4.63
N ILE A 40 3.62 4.05 -5.24
CA ILE A 40 3.15 5.29 -4.60
C ILE A 40 1.98 5.89 -5.38
N ASP A 41 1.16 6.70 -4.72
CA ASP A 41 0.16 7.55 -5.39
C ASP A 41 0.78 8.91 -5.73
N ILE A 42 0.61 9.31 -6.99
CA ILE A 42 0.87 10.67 -7.47
C ILE A 42 -0.46 11.30 -7.89
N VAL A 43 -0.54 12.63 -7.77
CA VAL A 43 -1.70 13.39 -8.21
C VAL A 43 -1.28 14.33 -9.32
N ILE A 44 -1.91 14.23 -10.48
CA ILE A 44 -1.63 15.06 -11.65
C ILE A 44 -2.74 16.12 -11.77
N ASP A 45 -2.37 17.36 -12.08
CA ASP A 45 -3.29 18.46 -12.38
C ASP A 45 -4.40 18.66 -11.34
N ARG A 46 -4.08 18.54 -10.04
CA ARG A 46 -4.96 19.05 -8.97
C ARG A 46 -4.92 20.58 -8.91
N ILE A 47 -3.75 21.13 -9.19
CA ILE A 47 -3.49 22.56 -9.35
C ILE A 47 -2.75 22.80 -10.66
N ASP A 48 -2.90 23.98 -11.22
CA ASP A 48 -2.07 24.44 -12.34
C ASP A 48 -0.76 25.10 -11.86
N ALA A 49 0.06 25.56 -12.80
CA ALA A 49 1.34 26.22 -12.51
C ALA A 49 1.18 27.57 -11.77
N ALA A 50 -0.01 28.18 -11.78
CA ALA A 50 -0.31 29.38 -11.01
C ALA A 50 -0.83 29.04 -9.59
N GLY A 51 -1.04 27.76 -9.28
CA GLY A 51 -1.59 27.29 -8.02
C GLY A 51 -3.12 27.30 -7.98
N GLU A 52 -3.78 27.51 -9.11
CA GLU A 52 -5.24 27.50 -9.21
C GLU A 52 -5.75 26.06 -9.26
N LYS A 53 -6.88 25.79 -8.59
CA LYS A 53 -7.44 24.44 -8.49
C LYS A 53 -8.07 23.99 -9.80
N THR A 54 -7.79 22.76 -10.21
CA THR A 54 -8.24 22.18 -11.49
C THR A 54 -8.98 20.85 -11.27
N PRO A 55 -10.14 20.85 -10.59
CA PRO A 55 -10.84 19.61 -10.23
C PRO A 55 -11.20 18.71 -11.42
N ASP A 56 -11.50 19.30 -12.59
CA ASP A 56 -11.89 18.56 -13.80
C ASP A 56 -10.71 17.92 -14.54
N LYS A 57 -9.47 18.26 -14.14
CA LYS A 57 -8.24 17.68 -14.69
C LYS A 57 -7.51 16.80 -13.68
N MET A 58 -7.97 16.74 -12.43
CA MET A 58 -7.27 16.02 -11.38
C MET A 58 -7.34 14.51 -11.61
N GLU A 59 -6.18 13.86 -11.66
CA GLU A 59 -6.10 12.40 -11.68
C GLU A 59 -5.17 11.87 -10.59
N VAL A 60 -5.64 10.85 -9.86
CA VAL A 60 -4.80 10.06 -8.96
C VAL A 60 -4.32 8.81 -9.68
N VAL A 61 -3.00 8.66 -9.76
CA VAL A 61 -2.33 7.54 -10.43
C VAL A 61 -1.42 6.82 -9.46
N THR A 62 -1.52 5.50 -9.42
CA THR A 62 -0.58 4.67 -8.66
C THR A 62 0.55 4.20 -9.57
N VAL A 63 1.81 4.44 -9.19
CA VAL A 63 2.99 4.10 -10.00
C VAL A 63 4.10 3.47 -9.17
N LEU A 64 5.00 2.72 -9.80
CA LEU A 64 6.29 2.36 -9.23
C LEU A 64 7.37 3.31 -9.75
N ILE A 65 8.10 3.98 -8.87
CA ILE A 65 9.15 4.90 -9.29
C ILE A 65 10.38 4.13 -9.78
N SER A 66 10.79 4.40 -11.03
CA SER A 66 11.98 3.82 -11.65
C SER A 66 12.66 4.87 -12.54
N GLY A 67 13.85 5.31 -12.13
CA GLY A 67 14.49 6.48 -12.74
C GLY A 67 13.59 7.71 -12.62
N ASN A 68 13.46 8.48 -13.69
CA ASN A 68 12.55 9.63 -13.78
C ASN A 68 11.16 9.27 -14.31
N ASN A 69 10.69 8.05 -14.04
CA ASN A 69 9.38 7.59 -14.50
C ASN A 69 8.59 6.94 -13.36
N GLY A 70 7.28 7.13 -13.39
CA GLY A 70 6.33 6.24 -12.73
C GLY A 70 5.94 5.12 -13.70
N THR A 71 6.38 3.89 -13.46
CA THR A 71 6.05 2.73 -14.30
C THR A 71 4.87 1.94 -13.74
N ASN A 72 4.34 1.02 -14.55
CA ASN A 72 3.18 0.18 -14.20
C ASN A 72 1.97 1.00 -13.72
N ALA A 73 1.74 2.15 -14.36
CA ALA A 73 0.75 3.11 -13.93
C ALA A 73 -0.66 2.49 -13.90
N VAL A 74 -1.29 2.55 -12.72
CA VAL A 74 -2.72 2.27 -12.56
C VAL A 74 -3.42 3.62 -12.49
N ARG A 75 -4.05 3.97 -13.61
CA ARG A 75 -4.73 5.23 -13.86
C ARG A 75 -6.14 5.25 -13.26
N GLY A 76 -6.68 6.46 -13.14
CA GLY A 76 -8.09 6.69 -12.86
C GLY A 76 -8.62 6.16 -11.54
N ARG A 77 -7.86 6.32 -10.44
CA ARG A 77 -8.25 5.79 -9.11
C ARG A 77 -9.38 6.58 -8.44
N THR A 78 -9.55 7.86 -8.80
CA THR A 78 -10.58 8.76 -8.23
C THR A 78 -11.51 9.39 -9.28
N ALA A 79 -11.12 9.33 -10.55
CA ALA A 79 -11.83 9.81 -11.74
C ALA A 79 -11.42 8.91 -12.92
N PRO A 80 -12.10 8.91 -14.08
CA PRO A 80 -11.64 8.19 -15.26
C PRO A 80 -10.20 8.59 -15.64
N ALA A 81 -9.43 7.66 -16.20
CA ALA A 81 -8.12 7.96 -16.75
C ALA A 81 -8.25 9.00 -17.87
N MET A 82 -7.34 9.97 -17.94
CA MET A 82 -7.41 11.06 -18.91
C MET A 82 -6.04 11.48 -19.46
N PRO A 83 -5.97 12.14 -20.63
CA PRO A 83 -4.71 12.70 -21.09
C PRO A 83 -4.28 13.91 -20.25
N HIS A 84 -2.97 14.10 -20.11
CA HIS A 84 -2.37 15.27 -19.47
C HIS A 84 -1.24 15.83 -20.34
N GLU A 85 -1.09 17.15 -20.30
CA GLU A 85 -0.07 17.84 -21.08
C GLU A 85 1.29 17.83 -20.40
N GLN A 86 2.35 17.94 -21.21
CA GLN A 86 3.70 18.22 -20.71
C GLN A 86 3.67 19.46 -19.81
N GLY A 87 4.37 19.38 -18.67
CA GLY A 87 4.40 20.46 -17.69
C GLY A 87 3.26 20.44 -16.68
N ALA A 88 2.27 19.54 -16.83
CA ALA A 88 1.25 19.30 -15.81
C ALA A 88 1.88 19.07 -14.43
N VAL A 89 1.31 19.68 -13.40
CA VAL A 89 1.85 19.61 -12.04
C VAL A 89 1.60 18.21 -11.49
N VAL A 90 2.66 17.58 -10.96
CA VAL A 90 2.60 16.27 -10.31
C VAL A 90 2.96 16.44 -8.85
N GLU A 91 1.99 16.20 -7.98
CA GLU A 91 2.19 16.23 -6.55
C GLU A 91 2.48 14.82 -6.05
N TYR A 92 3.66 14.66 -5.47
CA TYR A 92 3.96 13.50 -4.66
C TYR A 92 3.26 13.69 -3.32
N ASN A 93 2.45 12.71 -2.93
CA ASN A 93 2.00 12.54 -1.56
C ASN A 93 0.99 13.57 -1.05
N ILE A 94 -0.25 13.37 -1.50
CA ILE A 94 -1.43 13.71 -0.70
C ILE A 94 -1.91 12.38 -0.14
N SER A 95 -2.16 12.30 1.17
CA SER A 95 -2.91 11.17 1.77
C SER A 95 -4.30 11.17 1.14
N THR A 96 -4.43 10.48 0.00
CA THR A 96 -5.69 10.34 -0.68
C THR A 96 -6.54 9.36 0.11
N SER A 97 -7.86 9.47 -0.02
CA SER A 97 -8.76 8.42 0.46
C SER A 97 -8.37 7.05 -0.12
N VAL A 98 -7.81 7.02 -1.34
CA VAL A 98 -7.29 5.79 -1.99
C VAL A 98 -6.18 5.14 -1.17
N LEU A 99 -5.18 5.90 -0.71
CA LEU A 99 -4.09 5.36 0.11
C LEU A 99 -4.60 4.77 1.43
N HIS A 100 -5.48 5.49 2.12
CA HIS A 100 -6.06 4.99 3.36
C HIS A 100 -6.96 3.77 3.13
N ASN A 101 -7.77 3.77 2.08
CA ASN A 101 -8.63 2.63 1.75
C ASN A 101 -7.81 1.39 1.41
N ASP A 102 -6.72 1.53 0.64
CA ASP A 102 -5.83 0.41 0.34
C ASP A 102 -5.11 -0.11 1.59
N LEU A 103 -4.71 0.78 2.51
CA LEU A 103 -4.18 0.38 3.82
C LEU A 103 -5.21 -0.41 4.63
N ILE A 104 -6.45 0.09 4.72
CA ILE A 104 -7.55 -0.61 5.39
C ILE A 104 -7.82 -1.96 4.72
N ASP A 105 -7.80 -2.05 3.39
CA ASP A 105 -7.98 -3.30 2.65
C ASP A 105 -6.84 -4.29 2.90
N GLY A 106 -5.61 -3.78 3.03
CA GLY A 106 -4.43 -4.54 3.41
C GLY A 106 -4.61 -5.13 4.81
N MET A 107 -4.96 -4.31 5.79
CA MET A 107 -5.21 -4.76 7.16
C MET A 107 -6.43 -5.68 7.26
N SER A 108 -7.48 -5.42 6.49
CA SER A 108 -8.70 -6.23 6.44
C SER A 108 -8.46 -7.62 5.85
N SER A 109 -7.31 -7.87 5.20
CA SER A 109 -6.93 -9.23 4.80
C SER A 109 -6.61 -10.13 6.00
N ILE A 110 -6.17 -9.54 7.12
CA ILE A 110 -5.72 -10.27 8.32
C ILE A 110 -6.57 -9.98 9.57
N LEU A 111 -7.21 -8.81 9.63
CA LEU A 111 -8.05 -8.36 10.73
C LEU A 111 -9.53 -8.27 10.31
N THR A 112 -10.41 -8.47 11.27
CA THR A 112 -11.83 -8.09 11.25
C THR A 112 -11.96 -6.58 11.38
N LEU A 113 -13.14 -6.02 11.10
CA LEU A 113 -13.38 -4.58 11.20
C LEU A 113 -13.29 -4.09 12.65
N GLU A 114 -13.49 -4.97 13.62
CA GLU A 114 -13.32 -4.74 15.05
C GLU A 114 -11.84 -4.86 15.49
N GLY A 115 -10.91 -5.06 14.55
CA GLY A 115 -9.48 -5.14 14.81
C GLY A 115 -8.99 -6.49 15.34
N LYS A 116 -9.84 -7.53 15.38
CA LYS A 116 -9.44 -8.89 15.80
C LYS A 116 -8.82 -9.67 14.63
N PRO A 117 -7.80 -10.51 14.83
CA PRO A 117 -7.33 -11.42 13.79
C PRO A 117 -8.46 -12.30 13.25
N LYS A 118 -8.51 -12.47 11.93
CA LYS A 118 -9.42 -13.43 11.28
C LYS A 118 -8.97 -14.87 11.53
N GLU A 119 -9.90 -15.82 11.45
CA GLU A 119 -9.54 -17.24 11.53
C GLU A 119 -8.51 -17.60 10.45
N LYS A 120 -7.45 -18.32 10.84
CA LYS A 120 -6.38 -18.78 9.95
C LYS A 120 -5.59 -17.66 9.25
N SER A 121 -5.71 -16.40 9.67
CA SER A 121 -4.99 -15.28 9.04
C SER A 121 -3.54 -15.14 9.48
N ILE A 122 -3.17 -15.79 10.59
CA ILE A 122 -1.78 -15.89 11.06
C ILE A 122 -1.28 -17.30 10.71
N PRO A 123 -0.37 -17.45 9.74
CA PRO A 123 0.24 -18.75 9.45
C PRO A 123 0.94 -19.28 10.72
N LEU A 124 0.78 -20.58 11.00
CA LEU A 124 1.41 -21.22 12.17
C LEU A 124 2.94 -21.03 12.15
N ASP A 125 3.53 -21.04 10.95
CA ASP A 125 4.96 -20.81 10.73
C ASP A 125 5.39 -19.40 11.16
N SER A 126 4.50 -18.41 11.08
CA SER A 126 4.77 -17.03 11.50
C SER A 126 4.79 -16.86 13.02
N ILE A 127 4.17 -17.77 13.78
CA ILE A 127 4.08 -17.67 15.25
C ILE A 127 5.41 -18.05 15.93
N ASN A 128 6.26 -18.84 15.27
CA ASN A 128 7.49 -19.38 15.87
C ASN A 128 8.70 -19.37 14.91
N GLY A 129 8.63 -18.56 13.85
CA GLY A 129 9.66 -18.52 12.79
C GLY A 129 9.82 -19.85 12.04
N GLY A 130 8.79 -20.69 12.02
CA GLY A 130 8.72 -21.94 11.25
C GLY A 130 9.66 -23.06 11.68
N THR A 131 10.42 -22.91 12.76
CA THR A 131 11.56 -23.80 13.09
C THR A 131 11.32 -24.76 14.24
N LYS A 132 10.29 -24.58 15.08
CA LYS A 132 10.01 -25.49 16.19
C LYS A 132 8.62 -26.13 16.07
N SER A 133 8.60 -27.46 16.21
CA SER A 133 7.39 -28.28 16.29
C SER A 133 6.94 -28.42 17.75
N GLY A 134 5.63 -28.28 18.02
CA GLY A 134 5.08 -28.32 19.38
C GLY A 134 3.64 -27.80 19.45
N VAL A 135 3.15 -27.56 20.66
CA VAL A 135 1.85 -26.94 20.95
C VAL A 135 2.06 -25.53 21.48
N LEU A 136 1.15 -24.62 21.16
CA LEU A 136 1.09 -23.29 21.77
C LEU A 136 0.53 -23.41 23.19
N VAL A 137 1.36 -23.11 24.19
CA VAL A 137 0.99 -23.17 25.61
C VAL A 137 1.03 -21.76 26.18
N VAL A 138 -0.03 -21.38 26.90
CA VAL A 138 -0.08 -20.13 27.66
C VAL A 138 0.53 -20.37 29.03
N GLY A 139 1.64 -19.71 29.33
CA GLY A 139 2.31 -19.76 30.63
C GLY A 139 1.54 -18.97 31.70
N GLU A 140 1.92 -19.17 32.95
CA GLU A 140 1.31 -18.50 34.11
C GLU A 140 1.46 -16.96 34.07
N ASP A 141 2.47 -16.45 33.34
CA ASP A 141 2.68 -15.02 33.10
C ASP A 141 1.85 -14.46 31.92
N GLY A 142 0.97 -15.27 31.34
CA GLY A 142 0.14 -14.92 30.20
C GLY A 142 0.86 -14.94 28.84
N LYS A 143 2.15 -15.31 28.80
CA LYS A 143 2.87 -15.43 27.53
C LYS A 143 2.61 -16.75 26.85
N THR A 144 2.49 -16.73 25.52
CA THR A 144 2.40 -17.95 24.72
C THR A 144 3.80 -18.42 24.31
N THR A 145 4.10 -19.70 24.52
CA THR A 145 5.36 -20.35 24.09
C THR A 145 5.06 -21.62 23.31
N VAL A 146 6.02 -22.09 22.51
CA VAL A 146 5.95 -23.42 21.88
C VAL A 146 6.66 -24.42 22.76
N ASP A 147 5.93 -25.41 23.27
CA ASP A 147 6.44 -26.48 24.13
C ASP A 147 6.13 -27.86 23.51
N LYS A 148 6.81 -28.89 24.03
CA LYS A 148 6.49 -30.29 23.71
C LYS A 148 5.07 -30.61 24.16
N VAL A 149 4.41 -31.49 23.41
CA VAL A 149 3.13 -32.07 23.82
C VAL A 149 3.34 -32.80 25.15
N LYS A 150 2.67 -32.34 26.23
CA LYS A 150 2.58 -33.06 27.51
C LYS A 150 1.20 -33.70 27.62
N SER A 151 1.07 -34.71 28.47
CA SER A 151 -0.21 -35.38 28.73
C SER A 151 -1.28 -34.42 29.22
N GLU A 152 -0.91 -33.41 30.02
CA GLU A 152 -1.84 -32.35 30.46
C GLU A 152 -2.34 -31.43 29.33
N ASN A 153 -1.74 -31.48 28.13
CA ASN A 153 -2.14 -30.66 26.98
C ASN A 153 -3.17 -31.38 26.07
N ILE A 154 -3.55 -32.61 26.38
CA ILE A 154 -4.49 -33.41 25.58
C ILE A 154 -5.74 -33.70 26.40
N ASP A 155 -6.89 -33.19 25.97
CA ASP A 155 -8.18 -33.53 26.57
C ASP A 155 -8.73 -34.82 25.98
N PHE A 156 -8.55 -35.93 26.71
CA PHE A 156 -9.08 -37.24 26.34
C PHE A 156 -10.58 -37.42 26.66
N THR A 157 -11.26 -36.41 27.22
CA THR A 157 -12.67 -36.52 27.60
C THR A 157 -13.65 -36.26 26.46
N SER A 158 -13.16 -35.86 25.28
CA SER A 158 -13.96 -35.58 24.08
C SER A 158 -13.82 -36.61 22.94
N LEU A 159 -13.25 -37.79 23.23
CA LEU A 159 -13.14 -38.90 22.28
C LEU A 159 -14.47 -39.64 22.05
#